data_AF-A0A515AAI7-F1
#
_entry.id   AF-A0A515AAI7-F1
#
_cell.length_a   1.000
_cell.length_b   1.000
_cell.length_c   1.000
_cell.angle_alpha   90.00
_cell.angle_beta   90.00
_cell.angle_gamma   90.00
#
_symmetry.space_group_name_H-M   'P 1'
#
loop_
_entity.id
_entity.type
_entity.pdbx_description
1 polymer ?
#
loop_
_entity_poly.entity_id
_entity_poly.type
_entity_poly.pdbx_seq_one_letter_code
_entity_poly.pdbx_strand_id
1 'polypeptide(L)' 'MAKFKKVIVCILMMIVWGVMFAMVIPMKSGKGQVVTVLICLLINSVLAAYYSCIDRQPASFREWLKM' A
#
# COMPACT_ATOMS: atom_id res chain seq x y z
N MET A 1 -14.64 -14.30 5.61
CA MET A 1 -13.38 -14.13 4.84
C MET A 1 -12.86 -12.69 4.79
N ALA A 2 -13.70 -11.66 4.64
CA ALA A 2 -13.26 -10.26 4.54
C ALA A 2 -12.37 -9.79 5.70
N LYS A 3 -12.71 -10.13 6.96
CA LYS A 3 -11.88 -9.84 8.15
C LYS A 3 -10.47 -10.44 8.05
N PHE A 4 -10.35 -11.69 7.61
CA PHE A 4 -9.05 -12.35 7.43
C PHE A 4 -8.23 -11.70 6.30
N LYS A 5 -8.89 -11.37 5.17
CA LYS A 5 -8.24 -10.63 4.08
C LYS A 5 -7.76 -9.25 4.52
N LYS A 6 -8.54 -8.52 5.32
CA LYS A 6 -8.12 -7.24 5.92
C LYS A 6 -6.89 -7.37 6.81
N VAL A 7 -6.85 -8.40 7.67
CA VAL A 7 -5.70 -8.67 8.53
C VAL A 7 -4.45 -8.93 7.68
N ILE A 8 -4.57 -9.77 6.64
CA ILE A 8 -3.46 -10.04 5.70
C ILE A 8 -2.98 -8.75 5.02
N VAL A 9 -3.90 -7.95 4.48
CA VAL A 9 -3.53 -6.71 3.78
C VAL A 9 -2.86 -5.71 4.74
N CYS A 10 -3.33 -5.63 5.98
CA CYS A 10 -2.72 -4.79 6.99
C CYS A 10 -1.30 -5.26 7.36
N ILE A 11 -1.09 -6.58 7.47
CA ILE A 11 0.25 -7.17 7.67
C ILE A 11 1.17 -6.84 6.47
N LEU A 12 0.68 -6.99 5.23
CA LEU A 12 1.47 -6.63 4.05
C LEU A 12 1.83 -5.13 4.03
N MET A 13 0.91 -4.23 4.40
CA MET A 13 1.22 -2.80 4.49
C MET A 13 2.35 -2.54 5.49
N MET A 14 2.31 -3.17 6.66
CA MET A 14 3.37 -3.08 7.67
C MET A 14 4.71 -3.60 7.14
N ILE A 15 4.69 -4.71 6.37
CA ILE A 15 5.89 -5.23 5.72
C ILE A 15 6.45 -4.23 4.70
N VAL A 16 5.59 -3.65 3.85
CA VAL A 16 6.01 -2.65 2.84
C VAL A 16 6.63 -1.43 3.51
N TRP A 17 6.07 -0.96 4.62
CA TRP A 17 6.65 0.10 5.44
C TRP A 17 8.01 -0.30 6.02
N GLY A 18 8.12 -1.51 6.59
CA GLY A 18 9.38 -2.04 7.09
C GLY A 18 10.46 -2.13 6.01
N VAL A 19 10.10 -2.59 4.80
CA VAL A 19 11.00 -2.62 3.64
C VAL A 19 11.40 -1.22 3.21
N MET A 20 10.47 -0.25 3.22
CA MET A 20 10.77 1.14 2.91
C MET A 20 11.83 1.69 3.87
N PHE A 21 11.65 1.52 5.19
CA PHE A 21 12.65 1.96 6.17
C PHE A 21 13.97 1.22 6.02
N ALA A 22 13.95 -0.10 5.83
CA ALA A 22 15.13 -0.92 5.66
C ALA A 22 15.95 -0.58 4.40
N MET A 23 15.30 -0.13 3.32
CA MET A 23 15.96 0.27 2.07
C MET A 23 16.42 1.72 2.08
N VAL A 24 15.69 2.62 2.75
CA VAL A 24 16.02 4.05 2.81
C VAL A 24 17.27 4.30 3.67
N ILE A 25 17.49 3.54 4.75
CA ILE A 25 18.64 3.72 5.66
C ILE A 25 20.01 3.45 4.99
N PRO A 26 20.21 2.33 4.24
CA PRO A 26 21.50 2.03 3.61
C PRO A 26 21.73 2.72 2.25
N MET A 27 20.72 3.36 1.65
CA MET A 27 20.84 3.93 0.31
C MET A 27 21.64 5.24 0.28
N LYS A 28 22.84 5.21 -0.32
CA LYS A 28 23.68 6.41 -0.53
C LYS A 28 23.20 7.34 -1.66
N SER A 29 22.39 6.85 -2.58
CA SER A 29 21.92 7.63 -3.74
C SER A 29 20.57 8.28 -3.45
N GLY A 30 20.55 9.61 -3.36
CA GLY A 30 19.31 10.38 -3.11
C GLY A 30 18.24 10.16 -4.19
N LYS A 31 18.64 9.99 -5.47
CA LYS A 31 17.69 9.66 -6.55
C LYS A 31 17.10 8.26 -6.38
N GLY A 32 17.93 7.28 -6.00
CA GLY A 32 17.48 5.91 -5.71
C GLY A 32 16.51 5.87 -4.53
N GLN A 33 16.84 6.60 -3.46
CA GLN A 33 16.00 6.72 -2.27
C GLN A 33 14.62 7.30 -2.60
N VAL A 34 14.56 8.38 -3.38
CA VAL A 34 13.28 8.97 -3.81
C VAL A 34 12.45 7.98 -4.63
N VAL A 35 13.06 7.27 -5.58
CA VAL A 35 12.37 6.27 -6.41
C VAL A 35 11.85 5.11 -5.56
N THR A 36 12.65 4.60 -4.62
CA THR A 36 12.24 3.53 -3.70
C THR A 36 11.07 3.96 -2.82
N VAL A 37 11.11 5.17 -2.25
CA VAL A 37 9.99 5.71 -1.48
C VAL A 37 8.73 5.83 -2.34
N LEU A 38 8.86 6.34 -3.57
CA LEU A 38 7.74 6.44 -4.52
C LEU A 38 7.10 5.07 -4.83
N ILE A 39 7.92 4.05 -5.07
CA ILE A 39 7.45 2.68 -5.33
C ILE A 39 6.77 2.10 -4.08
N CYS A 40 7.35 2.24 -2.90
CA CYS A 40 6.76 1.77 -1.65
C CYS A 40 5.41 2.46 -1.36
N LEU A 41 5.31 3.77 -1.61
CA LEU A 41 4.07 4.52 -1.48
C LEU A 41 3.01 4.09 -2.50
N LEU A 42 3.41 3.82 -3.74
CA LEU A 42 2.51 3.28 -4.77
C LEU A 42 1.96 1.92 -4.37
N ILE A 43 2.82 1.00 -3.92
CA ILE A 43 2.40 -0.32 -3.45
C ILE A 43 1.43 -0.19 -2.27
N ASN A 44 1.75 0.64 -1.27
CA ASN A 44 0.85 0.87 -0.13
C ASN A 44 -0.48 1.49 -0.54
N SER A 45 -0.49 2.39 -1.53
CA SER A 45 -1.72 3.00 -2.06
C SER A 45 -2.60 1.97 -2.75
N VAL A 46 -2.02 1.06 -3.54
CA VAL A 46 -2.76 -0.06 -4.15
C VAL A 46 -3.32 -1.00 -3.08
N LEU A 47 -2.53 -1.31 -2.04
CA LEU A 47 -3.02 -2.12 -0.92
C LEU A 47 -4.14 -1.42 -0.14
N ALA A 48 -4.09 -0.10 0.02
CA ALA A 48 -5.12 0.69 0.67
C ALA A 48 -6.40 0.72 -0.15
N ALA A 49 -6.28 0.88 -1.46
CA ALA A 49 -7.42 0.75 -2.37
C ALA A 49 -8.02 -0.66 -2.29
N TYR A 50 -7.20 -1.70 -2.31
CA TYR A 50 -7.67 -3.07 -2.16
C TYR A 50 -8.35 -3.29 -0.80
N TYR A 51 -7.79 -2.77 0.29
CA TYR A 51 -8.40 -2.81 1.62
C TYR A 51 -9.79 -2.15 1.63
N SER A 52 -9.93 -0.97 1.03
CA SER A 52 -11.21 -0.26 0.95
C SER A 52 -12.27 -1.03 0.14
N CYS A 53 -11.83 -1.76 -0.89
CA CYS A 53 -12.70 -2.56 -1.75
C CYS A 53 -13.09 -3.92 -1.13
N ILE A 54 -12.49 -4.35 -0.01
CA ILE A 54 -12.79 -5.64 0.62
C ILE A 54 -14.19 -5.67 1.26
N ASP A 55 -14.68 -4.56 1.81
CA ASP A 55 -16.05 -4.51 2.39
C ASP A 55 -17.12 -4.23 1.35
N ARG A 56 -16.78 -3.42 0.34
CA ARG A 56 -17.69 -3.02 -0.73
C ARG A 56 -16.91 -3.02 -2.03
N GLN A 57 -17.30 -3.90 -2.96
CA GLN A 57 -16.85 -3.80 -4.34
C GLN A 57 -17.67 -2.70 -5.01
N PRO A 58 -17.09 -1.50 -5.26
CA PRO A 58 -17.78 -0.48 -6.04
C PRO A 58 -17.99 -1.00 -7.47
N ALA A 59 -19.16 -0.77 -8.06
CA ALA A 59 -19.42 -1.19 -9.43
C ALA A 59 -18.71 -0.26 -10.44
N SER A 60 -18.26 0.93 -10.00
CA SER A 60 -17.50 1.87 -10.81
C SER A 60 -16.50 2.69 -10.00
N PHE A 61 -15.43 3.18 -10.65
CA PHE A 61 -14.43 4.07 -10.03
C PHE A 61 -15.05 5.36 -9.47
N ARG A 62 -16.14 5.84 -10.09
CA ARG A 62 -16.89 7.02 -9.63
C ARG A 62 -17.65 6.75 -8.33
N GLU A 63 -18.14 5.52 -8.12
CA GLU A 63 -18.72 5.12 -6.84
C GLU A 63 -17.63 4.95 -5.77
N TRP A 64 -16.46 4.44 -6.15
CA TRP A 64 -15.33 4.30 -5.23
C TRP A 64 -14.87 5.66 -4.66
N LEU A 65 -14.78 6.70 -5.50
CA LEU A 65 -14.46 8.07 -5.05
C LEU A 65 -15.53 8.74 -4.17
N LYS A 66 -16.75 8.19 -4.14
CA LYS A 66 -17.87 8.71 -3.34
C LYS A 66 -18.07 7.97 -2.02
N MET A 67 -17.37 6.84 -1.81
CA MET A 67 -17.35 6.12 -0.52
C MET A 67 -16.42 6.80 0.46
#